data_AF-A0A2S9A1S9-F1
#
_entry.id   AF-A0A2S9A1S9-F1
#
_cell.length_a   1.000
_cell.length_b   1.000
_cell.length_c   1.000
_cell.angle_alpha   90.00
_cell.angle_beta   90.00
_cell.angle_gamma   90.00
#
_symmetry.space_group_name_H-M   'P 1'
#
loop_
_entity.id
_entity.type
_entity.pdbx_description
1 polymer ?
#
loop_
_entity_poly.entity_id
_entity_poly.type
_entity_poly.pdbx_seq_one_letter_code
_entity_poly.pdbx_strand_id
1 'polypeptide(L)'
;MTVHTGSVSDQVTLLARAGVLGPDMLPSHSRDFTAHEYDLIAAAGVPVNVTPLADNRHGLSWHIGEAVRRDLVMSVGTDGPVFGGAGMLGQLRLLIESQRADEARIERMQGRVERRRPGFPGVTPERVLRAATIDGARALGLDHRIGSITPGKRADLTLIRVNPFGRGRTSPAMHVLTDDRVRVDTVIVDGVVRVQDGAPTAADTDALVRQLTAATDRIFAEPLDGVRRVWWAPPAEAARWDGRGEIAELGEDLGTARRERTEAPS
;
A
#
# COMPACT_ATOMS: atom_id res chain seq x y z
N MET A 1 -8.86 11.50 11.49
CA MET A 1 -7.99 10.76 12.43
C MET A 1 -7.47 9.50 11.73
N THR A 2 -6.16 9.26 11.71
CA THR A 2 -5.60 7.99 11.19
C THR A 2 -5.61 6.94 12.30
N VAL A 3 -6.10 5.74 12.01
CA VAL A 3 -6.12 4.63 12.98
C VAL A 3 -5.44 3.41 12.35
N HIS A 4 -4.53 2.79 13.08
CA HIS A 4 -3.95 1.52 12.65
C HIS A 4 -4.92 0.40 12.98
N THR A 5 -5.45 -0.29 11.97
CA THR A 5 -6.20 -1.53 12.22
C THR A 5 -5.19 -2.64 12.50
N GLY A 6 -5.34 -3.33 13.64
CA GLY A 6 -4.53 -4.43 14.16
C GLY A 6 -4.94 -5.81 13.64
N SER A 7 -4.23 -6.87 14.06
CA SER A 7 -4.43 -8.26 13.57
C SER A 7 -5.54 -9.03 14.27
N VAL A 8 -6.42 -8.32 14.98
CA VAL A 8 -7.53 -8.91 15.73
C VAL A 8 -8.76 -8.83 14.84
N SER A 9 -9.41 -9.95 14.54
CA SER A 9 -10.73 -9.93 13.90
C SER A 9 -11.72 -9.20 14.82
N ASP A 10 -12.65 -8.42 14.27
CA ASP A 10 -13.73 -7.68 14.98
C ASP A 10 -13.39 -6.25 15.45
N GLN A 11 -12.25 -5.68 15.08
CA GLN A 11 -11.90 -4.31 15.50
C GLN A 11 -12.88 -3.25 15.00
N VAL A 12 -13.38 -3.38 13.77
CA VAL A 12 -14.35 -2.42 13.22
C VAL A 12 -15.65 -2.51 13.99
N THR A 13 -16.09 -3.72 14.34
CA THR A 13 -17.27 -3.93 15.18
C THR A 13 -17.11 -3.29 16.56
N LEU A 14 -15.94 -3.40 17.17
CA LEU A 14 -15.65 -2.75 18.46
C LEU A 14 -15.74 -1.23 18.35
N LEU A 15 -15.17 -0.64 17.30
CA LEU A 15 -15.27 0.80 17.03
C LEU A 15 -16.73 1.22 16.76
N ALA A 16 -17.50 0.40 16.05
CA ALA A 16 -18.92 0.63 15.79
C ALA A 16 -19.72 0.64 17.10
N ARG A 17 -19.50 -0.34 17.97
CA ARG A 17 -20.16 -0.44 19.29
C ARG A 17 -19.79 0.72 20.22
N ALA A 18 -18.56 1.21 20.12
CA ALA A 18 -18.12 2.40 20.85
C ALA A 18 -18.69 3.71 20.27
N GLY A 19 -19.36 3.67 19.11
CA GLY A 19 -19.95 4.85 18.47
C GLY A 19 -18.92 5.81 17.87
N VAL A 20 -17.72 5.33 17.55
CA VAL A 20 -16.60 6.15 17.06
C VAL A 20 -16.27 5.97 15.59
N LEU A 21 -16.99 5.09 14.86
CA LEU A 21 -16.84 4.99 13.41
C LEU A 21 -17.47 6.19 12.71
N GLY A 22 -16.70 6.84 11.84
CA GLY A 22 -17.16 8.00 11.09
C GLY A 22 -16.29 8.32 9.87
N PRO A 23 -16.80 9.19 8.98
CA PRO A 23 -16.12 9.57 7.74
C PRO A 23 -14.85 10.39 7.97
N ASP A 24 -14.60 10.84 9.20
CA ASP A 24 -13.38 11.51 9.62
C ASP A 24 -12.24 10.53 9.96
N MET A 25 -12.49 9.22 9.91
CA MET A 25 -11.47 8.19 10.11
C MET A 25 -10.74 7.82 8.81
N LEU A 26 -9.44 7.53 8.91
CA LEU A 26 -8.64 6.93 7.84
C LEU A 26 -7.93 5.68 8.38
N PRO A 27 -8.49 4.47 8.19
CA PRO A 27 -7.91 3.24 8.70
C PRO A 27 -6.68 2.83 7.87
N SER A 28 -5.48 2.80 8.44
CA SER A 28 -4.30 2.26 7.76
C SER A 28 -4.37 0.74 7.68
N HIS A 29 -3.81 0.17 6.60
CA HIS A 29 -3.77 -1.26 6.26
C HIS A 29 -5.13 -1.92 5.92
N SER A 30 -6.21 -1.52 6.59
CA SER A 30 -7.60 -2.00 6.36
C SER A 30 -7.69 -3.51 6.19
N ARG A 31 -7.24 -4.22 7.22
CA ARG A 31 -6.86 -5.65 7.16
C ARG A 31 -8.01 -6.59 7.44
N ASP A 32 -8.10 -7.66 6.64
CA ASP A 32 -8.93 -8.85 6.87
C ASP A 32 -10.31 -8.59 7.46
N PHE A 33 -10.95 -7.48 7.06
CA PHE A 33 -12.30 -7.18 7.50
C PHE A 33 -13.22 -8.28 7.03
N THR A 34 -14.04 -8.77 7.95
CA THR A 34 -15.15 -9.65 7.61
C THR A 34 -16.14 -8.93 6.71
N ALA A 35 -16.99 -9.68 6.00
CA ALA A 35 -18.07 -9.07 5.22
C ALA A 35 -18.96 -8.15 6.08
N HIS A 36 -19.20 -8.51 7.34
CA HIS A 36 -19.93 -7.69 8.31
C HIS A 36 -19.23 -6.37 8.60
N GLU A 37 -17.92 -6.39 8.82
CA GLU A 37 -17.14 -5.17 9.07
C GLU A 37 -17.11 -4.24 7.84
N TYR A 38 -17.07 -4.79 6.63
CA TYR A 38 -17.25 -3.98 5.41
C TYR A 38 -18.64 -3.33 5.34
N ASP A 39 -19.70 -4.00 5.83
CA ASP A 39 -21.04 -3.42 5.90
C ASP A 39 -21.10 -2.28 6.94
N LEU A 40 -20.42 -2.43 8.08
CA LEU A 40 -20.30 -1.37 9.09
C LEU A 40 -19.52 -0.16 8.56
N ILE A 41 -18.39 -0.39 7.87
CA ILE A 41 -17.60 0.64 7.19
C ILE A 41 -18.46 1.39 6.18
N ALA A 42 -19.22 0.65 5.36
CA ALA A 42 -20.13 1.23 4.38
C ALA A 42 -21.19 2.11 5.05
N ALA A 43 -21.84 1.61 6.11
CA ALA A 43 -22.87 2.33 6.84
C ALA A 43 -22.35 3.61 7.52
N ALA A 44 -21.11 3.58 8.01
CA ALA A 44 -20.47 4.71 8.67
C ALA A 44 -19.79 5.70 7.71
N GLY A 45 -19.71 5.38 6.41
CA GLY A 45 -19.03 6.21 5.42
C GLY A 45 -17.50 6.27 5.61
N VAL A 46 -16.92 5.26 6.25
CA VAL A 46 -15.48 5.18 6.52
C VAL A 46 -14.76 4.75 5.23
N PRO A 47 -13.67 5.41 4.81
CA PRO A 47 -12.85 4.96 3.68
C PRO A 47 -12.03 3.71 4.03
N VAL A 48 -11.61 2.98 3.00
CA VAL A 48 -10.66 1.85 3.10
C VAL A 48 -9.31 2.29 2.58
N ASN A 49 -8.25 2.19 3.38
CA ASN A 49 -6.89 2.50 2.95
C ASN A 49 -5.97 1.28 3.04
N VAL A 50 -5.22 1.02 1.97
CA VAL A 50 -4.21 -0.03 1.89
C VAL A 50 -2.83 0.54 1.59
N THR A 51 -1.80 -0.15 2.04
CA THR A 51 -0.39 0.21 1.85
C THR A 51 0.35 -0.98 1.23
N PRO A 52 0.19 -1.23 -0.08
CA PRO A 52 0.44 -2.52 -0.70
C PRO A 52 1.81 -3.13 -0.36
N LEU A 53 2.90 -2.38 -0.50
CA LEU A 53 4.24 -2.92 -0.27
C LEU A 53 4.49 -3.28 1.19
N ALA A 54 4.13 -2.38 2.11
CA ALA A 54 4.26 -2.61 3.55
C ALA A 54 3.37 -3.78 3.98
N ASP A 55 2.13 -3.82 3.51
CA ASP A 55 1.17 -4.84 3.90
C ASP A 55 1.60 -6.23 3.44
N ASN A 56 2.00 -6.38 2.17
CA ASN A 56 2.53 -7.66 1.67
C ASN A 56 3.76 -8.12 2.48
N ARG A 57 4.66 -7.20 2.84
CA ARG A 57 5.87 -7.54 3.60
C ARG A 57 5.58 -8.05 5.00
N HIS A 58 4.52 -7.54 5.62
CA HIS A 58 4.04 -8.02 6.91
C HIS A 58 3.12 -9.23 6.81
N GLY A 59 2.93 -9.80 5.60
CA GLY A 59 2.02 -10.92 5.38
C GLY A 59 0.55 -10.57 5.60
N LEU A 60 0.20 -9.28 5.50
CA LEU A 60 -1.17 -8.79 5.67
C LEU A 60 -1.93 -9.03 4.37
N SER A 61 -3.12 -9.61 4.50
CA SER A 61 -4.04 -9.82 3.38
C SER A 61 -5.09 -8.72 3.34
N TRP A 62 -5.59 -8.46 2.14
CA TRP A 62 -6.70 -7.53 1.94
C TRP A 62 -7.67 -8.09 0.91
N HIS A 63 -8.94 -7.91 1.18
CA HIS A 63 -10.01 -8.22 0.25
C HIS A 63 -10.59 -6.94 -0.34
N ILE A 64 -9.78 -6.12 -1.03
CA ILE A 64 -10.29 -4.86 -1.58
C ILE A 64 -11.40 -5.09 -2.62
N GLY A 65 -11.53 -6.30 -3.18
CA GLY A 65 -12.71 -6.69 -3.95
C GLY A 65 -14.05 -6.52 -3.20
N GLU A 66 -14.09 -6.69 -1.87
CA GLU A 66 -15.27 -6.38 -1.04
C GLU A 66 -15.60 -4.89 -1.03
N ALA A 67 -14.56 -4.04 -0.90
CA ALA A 67 -14.69 -2.59 -0.94
C ALA A 67 -15.11 -2.10 -2.35
N VAL A 68 -14.60 -2.73 -3.41
CA VAL A 68 -15.02 -2.46 -4.78
C VAL A 68 -16.48 -2.84 -5.00
N ARG A 69 -16.93 -4.01 -4.52
CA ARG A 69 -18.32 -4.47 -4.66
C ARG A 69 -19.35 -3.59 -3.94
N ARG A 70 -18.93 -2.90 -2.88
CA ARG A 70 -19.74 -1.93 -2.13
C ARG A 70 -19.55 -0.47 -2.56
N ASP A 71 -18.75 -0.22 -3.60
CA ASP A 71 -18.36 1.11 -4.08
C ASP A 71 -17.81 2.05 -2.99
N LEU A 72 -17.05 1.50 -2.03
CA LEU A 72 -16.51 2.28 -0.91
C LEU A 72 -15.47 3.30 -1.38
N VAL A 73 -15.29 4.38 -0.61
CA VAL A 73 -14.12 5.25 -0.83
C VAL A 73 -12.85 4.44 -0.50
N MET A 74 -11.88 4.44 -1.41
CA MET A 74 -10.63 3.71 -1.26
C MET A 74 -9.44 4.64 -1.46
N SER A 75 -8.39 4.48 -0.65
CA SER A 75 -7.11 5.16 -0.85
C SER A 75 -5.94 4.18 -0.81
N VAL A 76 -4.82 4.60 -1.42
CA VAL A 76 -3.58 3.84 -1.46
C VAL A 76 -2.45 4.69 -0.89
N GLY A 77 -1.71 4.13 0.06
CA GLY A 77 -0.53 4.74 0.66
C GLY A 77 0.75 3.96 0.36
N THR A 78 1.89 4.57 0.69
CA THR A 78 3.21 3.92 0.62
C THR A 78 3.66 3.35 1.95
N ASP A 79 3.04 3.78 3.06
CA ASP A 79 3.53 3.60 4.42
C ASP A 79 4.94 4.21 4.62
N GLY A 80 5.59 3.86 5.73
CA GLY A 80 6.93 4.29 6.08
C GLY A 80 8.04 3.69 5.19
N PRO A 81 9.16 4.43 5.00
CA PRO A 81 10.24 4.04 4.10
C PRO A 81 11.02 2.79 4.56
N VAL A 82 10.84 2.36 5.82
CA VAL A 82 11.46 1.15 6.38
C VAL A 82 10.98 -0.12 5.66
N PHE A 83 9.74 -0.09 5.14
CA PHE A 83 9.13 -1.23 4.47
C PHE A 83 9.24 -1.16 2.95
N GLY A 84 10.03 -0.26 2.38
CA GLY A 84 10.41 -0.26 0.97
C GLY A 84 10.16 1.04 0.22
N GLY A 85 10.16 0.95 -1.12
CA GLY A 85 10.17 2.10 -2.01
C GLY A 85 8.90 2.97 -1.92
N ALA A 86 9.09 4.28 -1.89
CA ALA A 86 8.05 5.30 -1.77
C ALA A 86 7.28 5.59 -3.08
N GLY A 87 7.48 4.82 -4.14
CA GLY A 87 6.90 5.12 -5.46
C GLY A 87 5.45 4.67 -5.60
N MET A 88 4.52 5.61 -5.79
CA MET A 88 3.09 5.31 -5.94
C MET A 88 2.79 4.35 -7.10
N LEU A 89 3.42 4.51 -8.27
CA LEU A 89 3.22 3.60 -9.41
C LEU A 89 3.54 2.13 -9.07
N GLY A 90 4.59 1.92 -8.25
CA GLY A 90 4.92 0.58 -7.75
C GLY A 90 3.85 0.03 -6.81
N GLN A 91 3.33 0.87 -5.90
CA GLN A 91 2.23 0.49 -5.00
C GLN A 91 0.99 0.07 -5.78
N LEU A 92 0.57 0.87 -6.76
CA LEU A 92 -0.63 0.60 -7.55
C LEU A 92 -0.50 -0.67 -8.40
N ARG A 93 0.69 -0.91 -8.96
CA ARG A 93 0.99 -2.14 -9.70
C ARG A 93 0.95 -3.36 -8.79
N LEU A 94 1.56 -3.27 -7.61
CA LEU A 94 1.51 -4.35 -6.63
C LEU A 94 0.07 -4.62 -6.18
N LEU A 95 -0.72 -3.57 -5.94
CA LEU A 95 -2.12 -3.70 -5.56
C LEU A 95 -2.94 -4.46 -6.60
N ILE A 96 -2.89 -4.05 -7.87
CA ILE A 96 -3.71 -4.69 -8.91
C ILE A 96 -3.28 -6.14 -9.19
N GLU A 97 -1.98 -6.43 -9.18
CA GLU A 97 -1.50 -7.79 -9.44
C GLU A 97 -1.75 -8.73 -8.25
N SER A 98 -1.52 -8.27 -7.01
CA SER A 98 -1.83 -9.08 -5.82
C SER A 98 -3.33 -9.39 -5.72
N GLN A 99 -4.21 -8.43 -6.04
CA GLN A 99 -5.66 -8.68 -6.04
C GLN A 99 -6.09 -9.63 -7.15
N ARG A 100 -5.52 -9.51 -8.36
CA ARG A 100 -5.79 -10.48 -9.44
C ARG A 100 -5.38 -11.90 -9.03
N ALA A 101 -4.24 -12.04 -8.35
CA ALA A 101 -3.78 -13.32 -7.85
C ALA A 101 -4.71 -13.89 -6.76
N ASP A 102 -5.13 -13.06 -5.81
CA ASP A 102 -6.03 -13.45 -4.72
C ASP A 102 -7.42 -13.85 -5.24
N GLU A 103 -8.03 -13.00 -6.08
CA GLU A 103 -9.32 -13.29 -6.73
C GLU A 103 -9.25 -14.62 -7.52
N ALA A 104 -8.17 -14.84 -8.29
CA ALA A 104 -7.99 -16.09 -9.03
C ALA A 104 -7.77 -17.30 -8.11
N ARG A 105 -7.12 -17.12 -6.96
CA ARG A 105 -6.96 -18.18 -5.94
C ARG A 105 -8.31 -18.54 -5.32
N ILE A 106 -9.11 -17.55 -4.93
CA ILE A 106 -10.46 -17.74 -4.37
C ILE A 106 -11.36 -18.48 -5.37
N GLU A 107 -11.34 -18.10 -6.65
CA GLU A 107 -12.11 -18.81 -7.70
C GLU A 107 -11.75 -20.31 -7.77
N ARG A 108 -10.46 -20.64 -7.78
CA ARG A 108 -10.00 -22.03 -7.82
C ARG A 108 -10.40 -22.82 -6.58
N MET A 109 -10.31 -22.22 -5.39
CA MET A 109 -10.77 -22.84 -4.15
C MET A 109 -12.27 -23.14 -4.15
N GLN A 110 -13.05 -22.35 -4.90
CA GLN A 110 -14.48 -22.56 -5.11
C GLN A 110 -14.79 -23.50 -6.29
N GLY A 111 -13.79 -24.26 -6.75
CA GLY A 111 -13.94 -25.23 -7.85
C GLY A 111 -14.06 -24.59 -9.24
N ARG A 112 -13.81 -23.29 -9.38
CA ARG A 112 -13.89 -22.58 -10.67
C ARG A 112 -12.53 -22.64 -11.35
N VAL A 113 -12.45 -23.39 -12.46
CA VAL A 113 -11.16 -23.79 -13.05
C VAL A 113 -10.62 -22.76 -14.03
N GLU A 114 -11.48 -22.06 -14.79
CA GLU A 114 -11.12 -20.87 -15.57
C GLU A 114 -12.33 -20.30 -16.32
N ARG A 115 -12.50 -18.98 -16.28
CA ARG A 115 -12.84 -18.12 -17.45
C ARG A 115 -12.85 -16.67 -17.00
N ARG A 116 -12.08 -15.83 -17.69
CA ARG A 116 -12.39 -14.39 -17.78
C ARG A 116 -13.88 -14.28 -18.11
N ARG A 117 -14.67 -13.77 -17.18
CA ARG A 117 -16.12 -13.59 -17.33
C ARG A 117 -16.46 -12.12 -17.14
N PRO A 118 -17.59 -11.64 -17.66
CA PRO A 118 -18.03 -10.27 -17.38
C PRO A 118 -17.99 -9.99 -15.88
N GLY A 119 -17.32 -8.90 -15.48
CA GLY A 119 -17.15 -8.51 -14.08
C GLY A 119 -16.04 -9.24 -13.30
N PHE A 120 -15.20 -10.06 -13.96
CA PHE A 120 -14.04 -10.70 -13.33
C PHE A 120 -12.75 -10.52 -14.16
N PRO A 121 -11.62 -10.08 -13.57
CA PRO A 121 -11.43 -9.70 -12.17
C PRO A 121 -12.28 -8.50 -11.76
N GLY A 122 -12.69 -8.47 -10.49
CA GLY A 122 -13.62 -7.48 -9.94
C GLY A 122 -12.95 -6.13 -9.70
N VAL A 123 -11.69 -6.14 -9.25
CA VAL A 123 -10.87 -4.94 -9.14
C VAL A 123 -10.33 -4.53 -10.51
N THR A 124 -10.77 -3.38 -11.01
CA THR A 124 -10.32 -2.83 -12.30
C THR A 124 -9.15 -1.85 -12.14
N PRO A 125 -8.32 -1.69 -13.18
CA PRO A 125 -7.28 -0.66 -13.26
C PRO A 125 -7.81 0.75 -13.05
N GLU A 126 -8.97 1.05 -13.62
CA GLU A 126 -9.66 2.33 -13.47
C GLU A 126 -10.01 2.57 -12.01
N ARG A 127 -10.47 1.53 -11.29
CA ARG A 127 -10.77 1.60 -9.87
C ARG A 127 -9.51 1.82 -9.02
N VAL A 128 -8.40 1.17 -9.35
CA VAL A 128 -7.11 1.39 -8.67
C VAL A 128 -6.59 2.80 -8.93
N LEU A 129 -6.69 3.31 -10.17
CA LEU A 129 -6.31 4.69 -10.48
C LEU A 129 -7.23 5.71 -9.78
N ARG A 130 -8.53 5.40 -9.64
CA ARG A 130 -9.49 6.20 -8.87
C ARG A 130 -9.10 6.26 -7.39
N ALA A 131 -8.69 5.13 -6.81
CA ALA A 131 -8.17 5.04 -5.44
C ALA A 131 -6.91 5.88 -5.22
N ALA A 132 -6.03 5.97 -6.23
CA ALA A 132 -4.84 6.79 -6.19
C ALA A 132 -5.09 8.31 -6.38
N THR A 133 -6.30 8.70 -6.77
CA THR A 133 -6.62 10.07 -7.18
C THR A 133 -7.84 10.60 -6.44
N ILE A 134 -9.03 10.57 -7.06
CA ILE A 134 -10.22 11.21 -6.51
C ILE A 134 -10.72 10.53 -5.24
N ASP A 135 -10.63 9.21 -5.13
CA ASP A 135 -11.06 8.53 -3.90
C ASP A 135 -10.04 8.74 -2.77
N GLY A 136 -8.75 8.83 -3.08
CA GLY A 136 -7.73 9.28 -2.13
C GLY A 136 -7.99 10.70 -1.61
N ALA A 137 -8.40 11.62 -2.51
CA ALA A 137 -8.80 12.96 -2.10
C ALA A 137 -10.07 12.96 -1.23
N ARG A 138 -11.06 12.10 -1.54
CA ARG A 138 -12.27 11.92 -0.73
C ARG A 138 -11.96 11.36 0.65
N ALA A 139 -11.08 10.37 0.74
CA ALA A 139 -10.63 9.79 2.00
C ALA A 139 -9.95 10.82 2.93
N LEU A 140 -9.37 11.88 2.34
CA LEU A 140 -8.76 12.98 3.06
C LEU A 140 -9.70 14.20 3.24
N GLY A 141 -10.94 14.16 2.73
CA GLY A 141 -11.85 15.30 2.74
C GLY A 141 -11.40 16.48 1.85
N LEU A 142 -10.54 16.22 0.85
CA LEU A 142 -9.92 17.22 -0.02
C LEU A 142 -10.42 17.16 -1.47
N ASP A 143 -11.42 16.32 -1.77
CA ASP A 143 -11.94 16.12 -3.11
C ASP A 143 -12.55 17.38 -3.74
N HIS A 144 -13.02 18.34 -2.93
CA HIS A 144 -13.43 19.65 -3.41
C HIS A 144 -12.27 20.51 -3.95
N ARG A 145 -11.01 20.16 -3.66
CA ARG A 145 -9.80 20.91 -4.05
C ARG A 145 -8.89 20.17 -5.03
N ILE A 146 -8.80 18.84 -4.92
CA ILE A 146 -7.82 18.02 -5.66
C ILE A 146 -8.44 16.70 -6.16
N GLY A 147 -7.62 15.84 -6.77
CA GLY A 147 -7.97 14.46 -7.10
C GLY A 147 -8.67 14.26 -8.44
N SER A 148 -9.11 15.32 -9.11
CA SER A 148 -9.64 15.25 -10.49
C SER A 148 -9.31 16.50 -11.30
N ILE A 149 -9.23 16.34 -12.63
CA ILE A 149 -9.09 17.46 -13.56
C ILE A 149 -10.49 18.05 -13.78
N THR A 150 -10.82 19.08 -13.00
CA THR A 150 -12.15 19.71 -13.00
C THR A 150 -11.98 21.22 -12.76
N PRO A 151 -12.64 22.10 -13.54
CA PRO A 151 -12.54 23.55 -13.31
C PRO A 151 -12.84 23.92 -11.85
N GLY A 152 -12.04 24.82 -11.29
CA GLY A 152 -12.13 25.25 -9.88
C GLY A 152 -11.27 24.44 -8.90
N LYS A 153 -10.78 23.25 -9.28
CA LYS A 153 -9.80 22.50 -8.49
C LYS A 153 -8.37 22.96 -8.76
N ARG A 154 -7.44 22.62 -7.86
CA ARG A 154 -6.01 22.91 -8.00
C ARG A 154 -5.41 22.20 -9.21
N ALA A 155 -4.42 22.84 -9.80
CA ALA A 155 -3.63 22.25 -10.88
C ALA A 155 -2.56 21.30 -10.34
N ASP A 156 -3.02 20.20 -9.72
CA ASP A 156 -2.20 19.08 -9.27
C ASP A 156 -2.22 18.00 -10.37
N LEU A 157 -1.21 18.02 -11.24
CA LEU A 157 -1.17 17.21 -12.47
C LEU A 157 0.13 16.40 -12.55
N THR A 158 0.00 15.14 -12.96
CA THR A 158 1.14 14.26 -13.24
C THR A 158 1.06 13.81 -14.70
N LEU A 159 2.07 14.17 -15.48
CA LEU A 159 2.22 13.71 -16.85
C LEU A 159 3.09 12.46 -16.85
N ILE A 160 2.57 11.40 -17.46
CA ILE A 160 3.23 10.10 -17.54
C ILE A 160 3.72 9.91 -18.97
N ARG A 161 5.03 9.76 -19.14
CA ARG A 161 5.64 9.37 -20.41
C ARG A 161 5.33 7.88 -20.63
N VAL A 162 4.56 7.62 -21.67
CA VAL A 162 4.18 6.28 -22.11
C VAL A 162 5.33 5.57 -22.83
N ASN A 163 5.32 4.24 -22.80
CA ASN A 163 6.34 3.43 -23.44
C ASN A 163 6.35 3.62 -24.97
N PRO A 164 7.50 3.94 -25.58
CA PRO A 164 7.61 4.12 -27.03
C PRO A 164 7.47 2.82 -27.84
N PHE A 165 7.65 1.65 -27.20
CA PHE A 165 7.61 0.34 -27.86
C PHE A 165 6.21 -0.29 -27.91
N GLY A 166 5.17 0.41 -27.43
CA GLY A 166 3.79 -0.02 -27.56
C GLY A 166 2.86 0.70 -26.59
N ARG A 167 1.86 1.41 -27.13
CA ARG A 167 0.76 1.97 -26.33
C ARG A 167 -0.33 0.90 -26.20
N GLY A 168 -0.71 0.55 -24.97
CA GLY A 168 -1.88 -0.29 -24.75
C GLY A 168 -3.11 0.38 -25.38
N ARG A 169 -3.78 -0.31 -26.32
CA ARG A 169 -4.86 0.29 -27.14
C ARG A 169 -6.24 0.29 -26.46
N THR A 170 -6.36 -0.28 -25.26
CA THR A 170 -7.66 -0.59 -24.65
C THR A 170 -8.00 0.31 -23.47
N SER A 171 -7.10 0.47 -22.50
CA SER A 171 -7.32 1.28 -21.30
C SER A 171 -6.04 2.06 -20.94
N PRO A 172 -6.12 3.41 -20.86
CA PRO A 172 -5.01 4.21 -20.33
C PRO A 172 -4.64 3.84 -18.91
N ALA A 173 -5.61 3.47 -18.06
CA ALA A 173 -5.37 3.05 -16.68
C ALA A 173 -4.60 1.71 -16.65
N MET A 174 -4.98 0.73 -17.48
CA MET A 174 -4.17 -0.49 -17.65
C MET A 174 -2.74 -0.14 -18.03
N HIS A 175 -2.53 0.76 -18.99
CA HIS A 175 -1.20 1.10 -19.45
C HIS A 175 -0.34 1.73 -18.36
N VAL A 176 -0.91 2.67 -17.58
CA VAL A 176 -0.22 3.30 -16.43
C VAL A 176 0.13 2.28 -15.35
N LEU A 177 -0.71 1.27 -15.11
CA LEU A 177 -0.53 0.34 -14.00
C LEU A 177 0.29 -0.91 -14.35
N THR A 178 0.25 -1.37 -15.60
CA THR A 178 0.83 -2.67 -15.99
C THR A 178 2.12 -2.58 -16.80
N ASP A 179 2.40 -1.44 -17.43
CA ASP A 179 3.65 -1.23 -18.15
C ASP A 179 4.73 -0.70 -17.20
N ASP A 180 5.78 -1.49 -16.98
CA ASP A 180 6.88 -1.19 -16.07
C ASP A 180 7.87 -0.14 -16.59
N ARG A 181 7.67 0.34 -17.82
CA ARG A 181 8.49 1.34 -18.49
C ARG A 181 7.85 2.72 -18.49
N VAL A 182 6.62 2.88 -17.97
CA VAL A 182 6.04 4.22 -17.78
C VAL A 182 6.86 4.99 -16.75
N ARG A 183 7.07 6.28 -17.00
CA ARG A 183 7.83 7.16 -16.11
C ARG A 183 7.06 8.44 -15.88
N VAL A 184 7.10 8.95 -14.66
CA VAL A 184 6.67 10.32 -14.38
C VAL A 184 7.62 11.24 -15.12
N ASP A 185 7.07 12.13 -15.93
CA ASP A 185 7.83 13.09 -16.71
C ASP A 185 7.75 14.48 -16.10
N THR A 186 6.53 14.97 -15.92
CA THR A 186 6.27 16.30 -15.40
C THR A 186 5.28 16.21 -14.25
N VAL A 187 5.56 16.93 -13.16
CA VAL A 187 4.67 17.04 -12.00
C VAL A 187 4.41 18.52 -11.75
N ILE A 188 3.13 18.88 -11.71
CA ILE A 188 2.65 20.23 -11.41
C ILE A 188 1.91 20.14 -10.09
N VAL A 189 2.25 21.01 -9.14
CA VAL A 189 1.60 21.10 -7.82
C VAL A 189 1.14 22.54 -7.63
N ASP A 190 -0.16 22.73 -7.46
CA ASP A 190 -0.82 24.04 -7.35
C ASP A 190 -0.41 24.99 -8.50
N GLY A 191 -0.30 24.44 -9.71
CA GLY A 191 0.10 25.19 -10.92
C GLY A 191 1.61 25.41 -11.09
N VAL A 192 2.44 24.98 -10.13
CA VAL A 192 3.90 25.15 -10.19
C VAL A 192 4.55 23.84 -10.65
N VAL A 193 5.39 23.90 -11.69
CA VAL A 193 6.17 22.74 -12.17
C VAL A 193 7.24 22.37 -11.13
N ARG A 194 7.12 21.18 -10.55
CA ARG A 194 8.04 20.63 -9.53
C ARG A 194 8.97 19.55 -10.07
N VAL A 195 8.56 18.88 -11.14
CA VAL A 195 9.36 17.89 -11.89
C VAL A 195 9.19 18.21 -13.37
N GLN A 196 10.27 18.18 -14.13
CA GLN A 196 10.30 18.35 -15.57
C GLN A 196 11.35 17.40 -16.18
N ASP A 197 11.01 16.75 -17.29
CA ASP A 197 11.87 15.76 -17.95
C ASP A 197 12.36 14.63 -17.01
N GLY A 198 11.52 14.28 -16.03
CA GLY A 198 11.80 13.26 -15.02
C GLY A 198 12.71 13.71 -13.86
N ALA A 199 13.10 14.99 -13.81
CA ALA A 199 13.99 15.54 -12.78
C ALA A 199 13.30 16.65 -11.95
N PRO A 200 13.56 16.75 -10.63
CA PRO A 200 13.06 17.85 -9.80
C PRO A 200 13.55 19.22 -10.29
N THR A 201 12.68 20.23 -10.31
CA THR A 201 13.03 21.59 -10.78
C THR A 201 13.66 22.48 -9.72
N ALA A 202 13.48 22.15 -8.44
CA ALA A 202 13.85 23.01 -7.31
C ALA A 202 14.60 22.28 -6.18
N ALA A 203 15.18 21.11 -6.47
CA ALA A 203 15.93 20.33 -5.49
C ALA A 203 17.34 20.02 -5.98
N ASP A 204 18.35 20.31 -5.15
CA ASP A 204 19.71 19.81 -5.33
C ASP A 204 19.74 18.34 -4.89
N THR A 205 19.58 17.44 -5.85
CA THR A 205 19.54 16.00 -5.61
C THR A 205 20.85 15.48 -5.04
N ASP A 206 21.99 16.06 -5.42
CA ASP A 206 23.29 15.63 -4.93
C ASP A 206 23.48 16.05 -3.47
N ALA A 207 23.02 17.24 -3.08
CA ALA A 207 22.98 17.66 -1.69
C ALA A 207 22.06 16.77 -0.84
N LEU A 208 20.89 16.39 -1.36
CA LEU A 208 19.98 15.48 -0.67
C LEU A 208 20.60 14.10 -0.46
N VAL A 209 21.29 13.56 -1.49
CA VAL A 209 22.03 12.29 -1.37
C VAL A 209 23.12 12.39 -0.31
N ARG A 210 23.92 13.47 -0.31
CA ARG A 210 24.95 13.70 0.72
C ARG A 210 24.35 13.76 2.13
N GLN A 211 23.22 14.44 2.30
CA GLN A 211 22.51 14.53 3.59
C GLN A 211 21.98 13.17 4.04
N LEU A 212 21.39 12.39 3.12
CA LEU A 212 20.91 11.04 3.40
C LEU A 212 22.03 10.10 3.83
N THR A 213 23.17 10.11 3.11
CA THR A 213 24.34 9.32 3.46
C THR A 213 24.86 9.71 4.84
N ALA A 214 25.06 11.00 5.12
CA ALA A 214 25.55 11.45 6.43
C ALA A 214 24.59 11.11 7.58
N ALA A 215 23.28 11.16 7.35
CA ALA A 215 22.29 10.74 8.35
C ALA A 215 22.33 9.22 8.58
N THR A 216 22.48 8.45 7.50
CA THR A 216 22.63 6.99 7.56
C THR A 216 23.89 6.64 8.36
N ASP A 217 25.05 7.19 8.00
CA ASP A 217 26.32 6.94 8.69
C ASP A 217 26.20 7.25 10.19
N ARG A 218 25.55 8.35 10.57
CA ARG A 218 25.31 8.69 11.98
C ARG A 218 24.45 7.67 12.70
N ILE A 219 23.34 7.24 12.09
CA ILE A 219 22.42 6.24 12.68
C ILE A 219 23.14 4.90 12.86
N PHE A 220 24.02 4.53 11.92
CA PHE A 220 24.73 3.25 11.96
C PHE A 220 26.04 3.28 12.76
N ALA A 221 26.61 4.46 13.04
CA ALA A 221 27.87 4.63 13.79
C ALA A 221 27.77 4.20 15.26
N GLU A 222 26.59 4.29 15.88
CA GLU A 222 26.38 3.84 17.25
C GLU A 222 25.78 2.44 17.27
N PRO A 223 26.47 1.42 17.84
CA PRO A 223 25.87 0.11 18.06
C PRO A 223 24.62 0.28 18.92
N LEU A 224 23.50 -0.26 18.45
CA LEU A 224 22.31 -0.40 19.29
C LEU A 224 22.41 -1.78 19.93
N ASP A 225 22.69 -1.80 21.24
CA ASP A 225 22.75 -3.04 22.01
C ASP A 225 21.45 -3.83 21.85
N GLY A 226 21.57 -5.12 21.53
CA GLY A 226 20.43 -6.03 21.35
C GLY A 226 19.66 -5.89 20.03
N VAL A 227 20.13 -5.10 19.06
CA VAL A 227 19.46 -4.96 17.75
C VAL A 227 20.21 -5.73 16.66
N ARG A 228 19.59 -6.79 16.15
CA ARG A 228 20.01 -7.47 14.91
C ARG A 228 19.70 -6.57 13.72
N ARG A 229 20.71 -6.10 13.00
CA ARG A 229 20.54 -5.07 11.96
C ARG A 229 20.12 -5.65 10.62
N VAL A 230 20.43 -6.92 10.35
CA VAL A 230 20.07 -7.54 9.06
C VAL A 230 19.63 -9.00 9.24
N TRP A 231 18.35 -9.29 8.99
CA TRP A 231 17.84 -10.67 9.07
C TRP A 231 18.03 -11.47 7.77
N TRP A 232 18.16 -10.80 6.63
CA TRP A 232 18.24 -11.43 5.30
C TRP A 232 19.66 -11.49 4.72
N ALA A 233 20.65 -10.89 5.38
CA ALA A 233 22.03 -10.96 4.92
C ALA A 233 22.59 -12.37 5.15
N PRO A 234 23.48 -12.85 4.26
CA PRO A 234 24.26 -14.04 4.54
C PRO A 234 24.92 -13.94 5.93
N PRO A 235 25.04 -15.03 6.71
CA PRO A 235 25.57 -14.99 8.07
C PRO A 235 26.95 -14.31 8.20
N ALA A 236 27.82 -14.50 7.20
CA ALA A 236 29.14 -13.88 7.15
C ALA A 236 29.10 -12.34 6.98
N GLU A 237 28.02 -11.81 6.41
CA GLU A 237 27.80 -10.37 6.24
C GLU A 237 27.05 -9.78 7.43
N ALA A 238 26.08 -10.50 8.00
CA ALA A 238 25.31 -10.07 9.18
C ALA A 238 26.22 -9.69 10.37
N ALA A 239 27.28 -10.47 10.60
CA ALA A 239 28.26 -10.24 11.66
C ALA A 239 29.01 -8.89 11.60
N ARG A 240 28.99 -8.18 10.45
CA ARG A 240 29.59 -6.85 10.30
C ARG A 240 28.66 -5.72 10.75
N TRP A 241 27.36 -5.97 10.79
CA TRP A 241 26.31 -4.95 11.01
C TRP A 241 25.64 -5.11 12.36
N ASP A 242 25.58 -6.34 12.83
CA ASP A 242 25.10 -6.69 14.16
C ASP A 242 26.02 -6.08 15.24
N GLY A 243 25.41 -5.46 16.26
CA GLY A 243 26.14 -4.83 17.37
C GLY A 243 27.05 -5.81 18.12
N ARG A 244 28.06 -5.30 18.83
CA ARG A 244 28.88 -6.14 19.71
C ARG A 244 28.11 -6.43 20.99
N GLY A 245 27.52 -7.62 21.10
CA GLY A 245 26.81 -8.09 22.29
C GLY A 245 26.08 -9.41 22.01
N GLU A 246 25.63 -10.12 23.04
CA GLU A 246 24.70 -11.24 22.86
C GLU A 246 23.42 -10.70 22.21
N ILE A 247 23.20 -11.10 20.96
CA ILE A 247 21.95 -10.82 20.25
C ILE A 247 20.99 -11.90 20.68
N ALA A 248 20.02 -11.56 21.50
CA ALA A 248 18.88 -12.43 21.71
C ALA A 248 18.19 -12.61 20.36
N GLU A 249 18.23 -13.82 19.79
CA GLU A 249 17.40 -14.13 18.63
C GLU A 249 15.94 -14.04 19.07
N LEU A 250 15.23 -12.99 18.64
CA LEU A 250 13.78 -12.88 18.73
C LEU A 250 13.07 -13.88 17.77
N GLY A 251 13.60 -15.08 17.61
CA GLY A 251 13.24 -15.98 16.50
C GLY A 251 13.46 -17.48 16.74
N GLU A 252 13.97 -17.93 17.89
CA GLU A 252 13.99 -19.38 18.16
C GLU A 252 12.56 -19.96 18.34
N ASP A 253 11.54 -19.12 18.52
CA ASP A 253 10.13 -19.55 18.59
C ASP A 253 9.37 -19.40 17.27
N LEU A 254 9.93 -19.93 16.17
CA LEU A 254 9.12 -20.35 15.02
C LEU A 254 8.73 -21.85 15.09
N GLY A 255 9.11 -22.54 16.18
CA GLY A 255 8.99 -23.99 16.34
C GLY A 255 8.07 -24.47 17.47
N THR A 256 7.76 -23.65 18.48
CA THR A 256 6.93 -24.08 19.62
C THR A 256 5.47 -23.64 19.50
N ALA A 257 5.17 -22.55 18.79
CA ALA A 257 3.78 -22.17 18.46
C ALA A 257 3.00 -23.19 17.60
N ARG A 258 3.65 -24.23 17.06
CA ARG A 258 2.99 -25.29 16.28
C ARG A 258 2.52 -26.48 17.12
N ARG A 259 3.00 -26.65 18.36
CA ARG A 259 2.62 -27.80 19.21
C ARG A 259 1.35 -27.58 20.03
N GLU A 260 0.96 -26.34 20.30
CA GLU A 260 -0.24 -26.06 21.10
C GLU A 260 -1.55 -26.05 20.30
N ARG A 261 -1.51 -26.15 18.96
CA ARG A 261 -2.74 -26.24 18.12
C ARG A 261 -3.21 -27.66 17.83
N THR A 262 -2.53 -28.70 18.32
CA THR A 262 -2.93 -30.11 18.10
C THR A 262 -3.57 -30.79 19.31
N GLU A 263 -3.76 -30.08 20.42
CA GLU A 263 -4.49 -30.59 21.59
C GLU A 263 -5.73 -29.73 21.88
N ALA A 264 -6.69 -29.75 20.95
CA ALA A 264 -8.08 -29.50 21.31
C ALA A 264 -8.68 -30.86 21.75
N PRO A 265 -9.32 -30.97 22.92
CA PRO A 265 -9.95 -32.21 23.34
C PRO A 265 -11.05 -32.62 22.36
N SER A 266 -11.11 -33.93 22.10
CA SER A 266 -12.04 -34.64 21.22
C SER A 266 -13.50 -34.31 21.43
#